data_AF-A0A350M6T1-F1
#
_entry.id   AF-A0A350M6T1-F1
#
_cell.length_a   1.000
_cell.length_b   1.000
_cell.length_c   1.000
_cell.angle_alpha   90.00
_cell.angle_beta   90.00
_cell.angle_gamma   90.00
#
_symmetry.space_group_name_H-M   'P 1'
#
loop_
_entity.id
_entity.type
_entity.pdbx_description
1 polymer ?
#
loop_
_entity_poly.entity_id
_entity_poly.type
_entity_poly.pdbx_seq_one_letter_code
_entity_poly.pdbx_strand_id
1 'polypeptide(L)' 'TQADAESPTQIELYVKEAKILSTHSEKSYHFEGEDKVESLVIDNPELFWEASKFLVIEVIQ' A
#
# COMPACT_ATOMS: atom_id res chain seq x y z
N THR A 1 22.10 -17.48 -2.28
CA THR A 1 21.27 -16.38 -2.81
C THR A 1 20.30 -16.00 -1.72
N GLN A 2 20.62 -14.96 -0.94
CA GLN A 2 19.58 -14.35 -0.10
C GLN A 2 18.62 -13.70 -1.07
N ALA A 3 17.38 -14.18 -1.12
CA ALA A 3 16.32 -13.40 -1.71
C ALA A 3 16.09 -12.27 -0.72
N ASP A 4 16.75 -11.14 -0.95
CA ASP A 4 16.36 -9.87 -0.36
C ASP A 4 14.94 -9.61 -0.85
N ALA A 5 13.97 -10.11 -0.09
CA ALA A 5 12.56 -9.77 -0.26
C ALA A 5 12.42 -8.34 0.25
N GLU A 6 12.97 -7.38 -0.49
CA GLU A 6 12.60 -5.99 -0.37
C GLU A 6 11.08 -5.99 -0.52
N SER A 7 10.39 -5.81 0.61
CA SER A 7 8.93 -5.74 0.60
C SER A 7 8.57 -4.63 -0.36
N PRO A 8 7.75 -4.87 -1.40
CA PRO A 8 7.45 -3.84 -2.38
C PRO A 8 6.86 -2.65 -1.63
N THR A 9 7.67 -1.59 -1.50
CA THR A 9 7.28 -0.32 -0.88
C THR A 9 6.36 0.47 -1.80
N GLN A 10 6.09 -0.04 -2.99
CA GLN A 10 5.15 0.54 -3.94
C GLN A 10 4.32 -0.57 -4.58
N ILE A 11 3.01 -0.38 -4.64
CA ILE A 11 2.04 -1.30 -5.22
C ILE A 11 1.27 -0.53 -6.28
N GLU A 12 1.49 -0.86 -7.55
CA GLU A 12 0.77 -0.26 -8.68
C GLU A 12 -0.66 -0.81 -8.71
N LEU A 13 -1.65 0.09 -8.72
CA LEU A 13 -3.07 -0.22 -8.66
C LEU A 13 -3.81 0.21 -9.94
N TYR A 14 -3.48 1.38 -10.48
CA TYR A 14 -4.14 1.97 -11.66
C TYR A 14 -5.68 1.90 -11.62
N VAL A 15 -6.28 2.26 -10.48
CA VAL A 15 -7.73 2.18 -10.23
C VAL A 15 -8.32 3.57 -10.03
N LYS A 16 -9.62 3.76 -10.27
CA LYS A 16 -10.25 5.06 -10.05
C LYS A 16 -10.22 5.45 -8.58
N GLU A 17 -10.54 4.50 -7.72
CA GLU A 17 -10.56 4.69 -6.27
C GLU A 17 -10.03 3.44 -5.58
N ALA A 18 -9.22 3.63 -4.56
CA ALA A 18 -8.70 2.56 -3.70
C ALA A 18 -8.97 2.93 -2.24
N LYS A 19 -9.47 1.98 -1.48
CA LYS A 19 -9.75 2.16 -0.06
C LYS A 19 -9.15 1.02 0.74
N ILE A 20 -8.33 1.36 1.73
CA ILE A 20 -7.78 0.36 2.64
C ILE A 20 -8.85 -0.01 3.66
N LEU A 21 -9.16 -1.32 3.73
CA LEU A 21 -10.08 -1.88 4.71
C LEU A 21 -9.35 -2.42 5.94
N SER A 22 -8.06 -2.72 5.82
CA SER A 22 -7.22 -3.10 6.96
C SER A 22 -6.80 -1.89 7.80
N THR A 23 -6.63 -2.12 9.10
CA THR A 23 -6.24 -1.08 10.06
C THR A 23 -4.74 -0.82 9.99
N HIS A 24 -4.28 -0.13 8.94
CA HIS A 24 -2.92 0.38 8.86
C HIS A 24 -2.87 1.85 9.28
N SER A 25 -1.73 2.29 9.80
CA SER A 25 -1.55 3.70 10.14
C SER A 25 -1.44 4.53 8.85
N GLU A 26 -2.24 5.57 8.69
CA GLU A 26 -2.17 6.52 7.55
C GLU A 26 -0.82 7.25 7.45
N LYS A 27 0.02 7.17 8.48
CA LYS A 27 1.41 7.68 8.47
C LYS A 27 2.43 6.70 7.89
N SER A 28 2.02 5.47 7.65
CA SER A 28 2.90 4.41 7.13
C SER A 28 2.79 4.21 5.62
N TYR A 29 1.80 4.83 4.98
CA TYR A 29 1.58 4.74 3.54
C TYR A 29 0.83 5.98 3.03
N HIS A 30 0.90 6.21 1.73
CA HIS A 30 0.06 7.15 1.00
C HIS A 30 -0.32 6.60 -0.37
N PHE A 31 -1.38 7.15 -0.95
CA PHE A 31 -1.75 6.88 -2.33
C PHE A 31 -1.14 7.95 -3.23
N GLU A 32 -0.54 7.53 -4.33
CA GLU A 32 -0.05 8.38 -5.41
C GLU A 32 -0.99 8.31 -6.62
N GLY A 33 -1.14 9.45 -7.27
CA GLY A 33 -1.93 9.65 -8.48
C GLY A 33 -2.73 10.94 -8.44
N GLU A 34 -2.87 11.59 -9.59
CA GLU A 34 -3.57 12.89 -9.70
C GLU A 34 -5.08 12.72 -9.88
N ASP A 35 -5.52 12.01 -10.93
CA ASP A 35 -6.94 11.81 -11.27
C ASP A 35 -7.50 10.45 -10.80
N LYS A 36 -6.60 9.48 -10.59
CA LYS A 36 -6.91 8.10 -10.24
C LYS A 36 -5.80 7.60 -9.33
N VAL A 37 -6.08 6.56 -8.53
CA VAL A 37 -5.06 5.95 -7.69
C VAL A 37 -4.15 5.10 -8.58
N GLU A 38 -2.95 5.60 -8.84
CA GLU A 38 -1.94 4.95 -9.67
C GLU A 38 -1.17 3.92 -8.86
N SER A 39 -0.73 4.29 -7.66
CA SER A 39 0.00 3.39 -6.77
C SER A 39 -0.23 3.69 -5.30
N LEU A 40 -0.10 2.66 -4.48
CA LEU A 40 0.04 2.79 -3.03
C LEU A 40 1.52 2.71 -2.67
N VAL A 41 2.04 3.75 -2.04
CA VAL A 41 3.42 3.82 -1.55
C VAL A 41 3.42 3.63 -0.04
N ILE A 42 4.26 2.73 0.44
CA ILE A 42 4.47 2.43 1.85
C ILE A 42 5.74 3.17 2.28
N ASP A 43 5.57 4.30 2.95
CA ASP A 43 6.67 5.11 3.48
C ASP A 43 7.44 4.40 4.60
N ASN A 44 6.73 3.64 5.44
CA ASN A 44 7.29 2.97 6.60
C ASN A 44 6.86 1.50 6.64
N PRO A 45 7.58 0.59 5.96
CA PRO A 45 7.19 -0.81 5.87
C PRO A 45 7.13 -1.48 7.25
N GLU A 46 8.04 -1.17 8.17
CA GLU A 46 8.01 -1.73 9.53
C GLU A 46 6.71 -1.36 10.26
N LEU A 47 6.34 -0.08 10.27
CA LEU A 47 5.11 0.40 10.92
C LEU A 47 3.85 -0.12 10.21
N PHE A 48 3.90 -0.22 8.88
CA PHE A 48 2.80 -0.72 8.05
C PHE A 48 2.50 -2.20 8.36
N TRP A 49 3.54 -3.05 8.38
CA TRP A 49 3.45 -4.49 8.61
C TRP A 49 3.45 -4.88 10.10
N GLU A 50 3.74 -3.95 11.00
CA GLU A 50 3.53 -4.13 12.45
C GLU A 50 2.03 -4.12 12.78
N ALA A 51 1.28 -3.19 12.16
CA ALA A 51 -0.16 -3.06 12.40
C ALA A 51 -0.96 -4.28 11.89
N SER A 52 -0.59 -4.84 10.74
CA SER A 52 -1.19 -6.07 10.20
C SER A 52 -0.27 -6.75 9.18
N LYS A 53 -0.23 -8.10 9.18
CA LYS A 53 0.57 -8.91 8.24
C LYS A 53 -0.09 -9.11 6.87
N PHE A 54 -1.31 -8.62 6.70
CA PHE A 54 -2.07 -8.69 5.47
C PHE A 54 -2.64 -7.31 5.16
N LEU A 55 -2.69 -7.00 3.88
CA LEU A 55 -3.22 -5.76 3.34
C LEU A 55 -4.50 -6.10 2.55
N VAL A 56 -5.62 -5.49 2.92
CA VAL A 56 -6.89 -5.62 2.20
C VAL A 56 -7.27 -4.27 1.64
N ILE A 57 -7.35 -4.20 0.31
CA ILE A 57 -7.73 -2.99 -0.41
C ILE A 57 -8.99 -3.30 -1.21
N GLU A 58 -9.99 -2.45 -1.06
CA GLU A 58 -11.13 -2.39 -1.94
C GLU A 58 -10.79 -1.45 -3.10
N VAL A 59 -10.97 -1.92 -4.34
CA VAL A 59 -10.67 -1.14 -5.54
C VAL A 59 -11.91 -1.02 -6.42
N ILE A 60 -12.13 0.19 -6.93
CA ILE A 60 -13.18 0.49 -7.92
C ILE A 60 -12.50 0.75 -9.27
N GLN A 61 -12.80 -0.11 -10.24
CA GLN A 61 -12.25 -0.06 -11.60
C GLN A 61 -13.02 0.89 -12.52
#